data_AF-D0Z082-F1
#
_entry.id   AF-D0Z082-F1
#
_cell.length_a   1.000
_cell.length_b   1.000
_cell.length_c   1.000
_cell.angle_alpha   90.00
_cell.angle_beta   90.00
_cell.angle_gamma   90.00
#
_symmetry.space_group_name_H-M   'P 1'
#
loop_
_entity.id
_entity.type
_entity.pdbx_description
1 polymer ?
#
loop_
_entity_poly.entity_id
_entity_poly.type
_entity_poly.pdbx_seq_one_letter_code
_entity_poly.pdbx_strand_id
1 'polypeptide(L)'
;MGSIDAGSKVVLLDTNKSSGFSRVKDDKGRTGWVNSDFISTQMGLKERVPALEQELAEVKTKLAESITSNDSRNAGMKTTLDQRNQQITELEDRNSKLNEQLSTAQTEIRELRAKIDTQKDDLLMRWFMYGGMVAGVGLLLGLVLPHIIPRRRKRHNGWA
;
A
#
# COMPACT_ATOMS: atom_id res chain seq x y z
N MET A 1 -41.07 -69.59 -22.87
CA MET A 1 -39.70 -69.08 -23.08
C MET A 1 -39.73 -67.58 -22.82
N GLY A 2 -39.07 -67.09 -21.77
CA GLY A 2 -39.09 -65.67 -21.40
C GLY A 2 -37.76 -65.00 -21.75
N SER A 3 -37.80 -63.78 -22.29
CA SER A 3 -36.62 -62.92 -22.48
C SER A 3 -36.48 -61.96 -21.30
N ILE A 4 -35.25 -61.57 -20.99
CA ILE A 4 -34.89 -60.53 -20.02
C ILE A 4 -34.22 -59.41 -20.80
N ASP A 5 -34.69 -58.17 -20.63
CA ASP A 5 -34.15 -57.01 -21.35
C ASP A 5 -32.82 -56.55 -20.73
N ALA A 6 -31.89 -56.10 -21.58
CA ALA A 6 -30.61 -55.58 -21.14
C ALA A 6 -30.79 -54.38 -20.18
N GLY A 7 -30.10 -54.42 -19.04
CA GLY A 7 -30.20 -53.40 -17.98
C GLY A 7 -31.30 -53.63 -16.94
N SER A 8 -32.03 -54.74 -17.01
CA SER A 8 -33.00 -55.12 -15.96
C SER A 8 -32.29 -55.50 -14.67
N LYS A 9 -32.82 -55.04 -13.52
CA LYS A 9 -32.29 -55.37 -12.20
C LYS A 9 -32.59 -56.83 -11.88
N VAL A 10 -31.55 -57.62 -11.64
CA VAL A 10 -31.68 -59.04 -11.32
C VAL A 10 -31.00 -59.35 -9.99
N VAL A 11 -31.59 -60.27 -9.22
CA VAL A 11 -31.00 -60.79 -7.97
C VAL A 11 -30.28 -62.09 -8.28
N LEU A 12 -28.98 -62.14 -8.00
CA LEU A 12 -28.19 -63.36 -8.15
C LEU A 12 -28.57 -64.36 -7.05
N LEU A 13 -29.01 -65.56 -7.44
CA LEU A 13 -29.39 -66.64 -6.51
C LEU A 13 -28.32 -67.72 -6.40
N ASP A 14 -27.66 -68.05 -7.51
CA ASP A 14 -26.65 -69.09 -7.56
C ASP A 14 -25.70 -68.88 -8.75
N THR A 15 -24.44 -69.27 -8.62
CA THR A 15 -23.42 -69.12 -9.67
C THR A 15 -22.74 -70.45 -9.90
N ASN A 16 -22.99 -71.06 -11.05
CA ASN A 16 -22.31 -72.28 -11.45
C ASN A 16 -21.06 -71.94 -12.27
N LYS A 17 -19.91 -71.91 -11.60
CA LYS A 17 -18.60 -71.64 -12.24
C LYS A 17 -18.18 -72.72 -13.24
N SER A 18 -18.75 -73.93 -13.19
CA SER A 18 -18.39 -75.04 -14.08
C SER A 18 -19.12 -75.00 -15.43
N SER A 19 -20.29 -74.39 -15.49
CA SER A 19 -21.07 -74.26 -16.73
C SER A 19 -21.11 -72.83 -17.29
N GLY A 20 -20.62 -71.85 -16.53
CA GLY A 20 -20.64 -70.43 -16.92
C GLY A 20 -21.99 -69.74 -16.74
N PHE A 21 -23.02 -70.45 -16.26
CA PHE A 21 -24.36 -69.90 -16.05
C PHE A 21 -24.60 -69.54 -14.58
N SER A 22 -25.31 -68.43 -14.38
CA SER A 22 -25.77 -67.94 -13.10
C SER A 22 -27.29 -67.93 -13.06
N ARG A 23 -27.86 -68.42 -11.96
CA ARG A 23 -29.29 -68.41 -11.71
C ARG A 23 -29.68 -67.07 -11.13
N VAL A 24 -30.57 -66.38 -11.82
CA VAL A 24 -31.02 -65.04 -11.45
C VAL A 24 -32.53 -65.01 -11.25
N LYS A 25 -32.98 -64.14 -10.35
CA LYS A 25 -34.40 -63.80 -10.14
C LYS A 25 -34.65 -62.40 -10.69
N ASP A 26 -35.61 -62.33 -11.61
CA ASP A 26 -36.09 -61.11 -12.23
C ASP A 26 -37.04 -60.33 -11.29
N ASP A 27 -37.29 -59.06 -11.59
CA ASP A 27 -38.19 -58.16 -10.84
C ASP A 27 -39.63 -58.70 -10.74
N LYS A 28 -40.06 -59.45 -11.76
CA LYS A 28 -41.36 -60.15 -11.85
C LYS A 28 -41.40 -61.47 -11.08
N GLY A 29 -40.38 -61.76 -10.27
CA GLY A 29 -40.29 -62.97 -9.45
C GLY A 29 -39.97 -64.25 -10.22
N ARG A 30 -39.70 -64.17 -11.52
CA ARG A 30 -39.35 -65.30 -12.39
C ARG A 30 -37.89 -65.68 -12.17
N THR A 31 -37.59 -66.98 -12.14
CA THR A 31 -36.22 -67.49 -12.01
C THR A 31 -35.75 -68.11 -13.32
N GLY A 32 -34.53 -67.78 -13.75
CA GLY A 32 -33.93 -68.30 -14.96
C GLY A 32 -32.41 -68.38 -14.89
N TRP A 33 -31.81 -69.08 -15.84
CA TRP A 33 -30.36 -69.14 -16.00
C TRP A 33 -29.92 -68.13 -17.06
N VAL A 34 -28.95 -67.29 -16.71
CA VAL A 34 -28.31 -66.31 -17.60
C VAL A 34 -26.82 -66.59 -17.61
N ASN A 35 -26.16 -66.41 -18.76
CA ASN A 35 -24.70 -66.51 -18.82
C ASN A 35 -24.09 -65.40 -17.94
N SER A 36 -23.15 -65.79 -17.07
CA SER A 36 -22.52 -64.94 -16.08
C SER A 36 -21.79 -63.73 -16.69
N ASP A 37 -21.36 -63.81 -17.96
CA ASP A 37 -20.71 -62.71 -18.68
C ASP A 37 -21.65 -61.50 -18.90
N PHE A 38 -22.97 -61.73 -18.91
CA PHE A 38 -23.99 -60.67 -19.04
C PHE A 38 -24.46 -60.11 -17.69
N ILE A 39 -23.91 -60.62 -16.58
CA ILE A 39 -24.23 -60.13 -15.23
C ILE A 39 -23.13 -59.17 -14.81
N SER A 40 -23.47 -57.89 -14.80
CA SER A 40 -22.60 -56.84 -14.25
C SER A 40 -23.09 -56.43 -12.87
N THR A 41 -22.17 -56.29 -11.91
CA THR A 41 -22.42 -55.68 -10.59
C THR A 41 -22.51 -54.16 -10.67
N GLN A 42 -22.27 -53.58 -11.85
CA GLN A 42 -22.35 -52.15 -12.09
C GLN A 42 -23.79 -51.75 -12.41
N MET A 43 -24.19 -50.56 -11.96
CA MET A 43 -25.51 -49.98 -12.24
C MET A 43 -25.78 -49.93 -13.76
N GLY A 44 -27.01 -50.21 -14.18
CA GLY A 44 -27.36 -50.33 -15.59
C GLY A 44 -27.07 -49.04 -16.38
N LEU A 45 -26.71 -49.15 -17.66
CA LEU A 45 -26.40 -48.00 -18.52
C LEU A 45 -27.55 -46.97 -18.55
N LYS A 46 -28.81 -47.43 -18.48
CA LYS A 46 -30.02 -46.59 -18.42
C LYS A 46 -30.04 -45.65 -17.20
N GLU A 47 -29.44 -46.05 -16.09
CA GLU A 47 -29.38 -45.24 -14.86
C GLU A 47 -28.10 -44.40 -14.80
N ARG A 48 -26.98 -44.86 -15.38
CA ARG A 48 -25.71 -44.14 -15.36
C ARG A 48 -25.64 -42.96 -16.31
N VAL A 49 -26.23 -43.07 -17.51
CA VAL A 49 -26.23 -41.97 -18.50
C VAL A 49 -26.88 -40.70 -17.92
N PRO A 50 -28.11 -40.72 -17.39
CA PRO A 50 -28.71 -39.51 -16.82
C PRO A 50 -27.96 -38.99 -15.59
N ALA A 51 -27.38 -39.87 -14.77
CA ALA A 51 -26.56 -39.45 -13.63
C ALA A 51 -25.28 -38.73 -14.06
N LEU A 52 -24.59 -39.23 -15.09
CA LEU A 52 -23.40 -38.61 -15.66
C LEU A 52 -23.72 -37.28 -16.38
N GLU A 53 -24.87 -37.19 -17.05
CA GLU A 53 -25.34 -35.93 -17.65
C GLU A 53 -25.63 -34.87 -16.58
N GLN A 54 -26.23 -35.26 -15.46
CA GLN A 54 -26.45 -34.38 -14.31
C GLN A 54 -25.14 -33.90 -13.69
N GLU A 55 -24.18 -34.81 -13.47
CA GLU A 55 -22.86 -34.47 -12.92
C GLU A 55 -22.11 -33.53 -13.87
N LEU A 56 -22.15 -33.78 -15.18
CA LEU A 56 -21.53 -32.92 -16.18
C LEU A 56 -22.18 -31.53 -16.18
N ALA A 57 -23.50 -31.44 -16.06
CA ALA A 57 -24.22 -30.19 -15.97
C ALA A 57 -23.82 -29.43 -14.70
N GLU A 58 -23.77 -30.10 -13.55
CA GLU A 58 -23.35 -29.50 -12.28
C GLU A 58 -21.91 -28.98 -12.33
N VAL A 59 -20.98 -29.78 -12.87
CA VAL A 59 -19.58 -29.40 -13.02
C VAL A 59 -19.43 -28.20 -13.97
N LYS A 60 -20.17 -28.18 -15.08
CA LYS A 60 -20.18 -27.03 -15.99
C LYS A 60 -20.69 -25.76 -15.31
N THR A 61 -21.75 -25.86 -14.51
CA THR A 61 -22.29 -24.72 -13.76
C THR A 61 -21.28 -24.21 -12.74
N LYS A 62 -20.68 -25.09 -11.93
CA LYS A 62 -19.62 -24.72 -10.96
C LYS A 62 -18.41 -24.09 -11.64
N LEU A 63 -18.03 -24.58 -12.81
CA LEU A 63 -16.91 -24.02 -13.57
C LEU A 63 -17.24 -22.60 -14.07
N ALA A 64 -18.44 -22.40 -14.62
CA ALA A 64 -18.89 -21.08 -15.06
C ALA A 64 -18.97 -20.08 -13.89
N GLU A 65 -19.51 -20.50 -12.74
CA GLU A 65 -19.54 -19.71 -11.52
C GLU A 65 -18.13 -19.37 -11.03
N SER A 66 -17.21 -20.33 -11.03
CA SER A 66 -15.81 -20.13 -10.62
C SER A 66 -15.08 -19.14 -11.54
N ILE A 67 -15.25 -19.27 -12.86
CA ILE A 67 -14.68 -18.33 -13.85
C ILE A 67 -15.20 -16.91 -13.58
N THR A 68 -16.52 -16.75 -13.47
CA THR A 68 -17.15 -15.44 -13.21
C THR A 68 -16.69 -14.84 -11.88
N SER A 69 -16.53 -15.68 -10.86
CA SER A 69 -16.06 -15.28 -9.53
C SER A 69 -14.57 -14.88 -9.54
N ASN A 70 -13.74 -15.59 -10.31
CA ASN A 70 -12.32 -15.25 -10.44
C ASN A 70 -12.12 -13.99 -11.29
N ASP A 71 -12.88 -13.83 -12.36
CA ASP A 71 -12.82 -12.64 -13.21
C ASP A 71 -13.23 -11.38 -12.42
N SER A 72 -14.31 -11.46 -11.64
CA SER A 72 -14.73 -10.34 -10.77
C SER A 72 -13.70 -10.04 -9.68
N ARG A 73 -13.09 -11.05 -9.05
CA ARG A 73 -11.99 -10.85 -8.09
C ARG A 73 -10.76 -10.22 -8.74
N ASN A 74 -10.38 -10.68 -9.93
CA ASN A 74 -9.24 -10.15 -10.67
C ASN A 74 -9.48 -8.71 -11.11
N ALA A 75 -10.68 -8.38 -11.59
CA ALA A 75 -11.07 -7.02 -11.92
C ALA A 75 -11.00 -6.10 -10.69
N GLY A 76 -11.58 -6.51 -9.57
CA GLY A 76 -11.53 -5.76 -8.31
C GLY A 76 -10.10 -5.56 -7.78
N MET A 77 -9.26 -6.60 -7.87
CA MET A 77 -7.85 -6.53 -7.50
C MET A 77 -7.09 -5.53 -8.39
N LYS A 78 -7.32 -5.57 -9.71
CA LYS A 78 -6.70 -4.64 -10.65
C LYS A 78 -7.08 -3.19 -10.35
N THR A 79 -8.37 -2.91 -10.14
CA THR A 79 -8.83 -1.56 -9.75
C THR A 79 -8.20 -1.11 -8.43
N THR A 80 -8.09 -2.01 -7.44
CA THR A 80 -7.46 -1.70 -6.16
C THR A 80 -5.97 -1.40 -6.33
N LEU A 81 -5.25 -2.18 -7.13
CA LEU A 81 -3.84 -1.93 -7.43
C LEU A 81 -3.64 -0.59 -8.13
N ASP A 82 -4.48 -0.26 -9.12
CA ASP A 82 -4.42 1.01 -9.84
C ASP A 82 -4.64 2.19 -8.88
N GLN A 83 -5.65 2.12 -8.01
CA GLN A 83 -5.91 3.15 -6.99
C GLN A 83 -4.74 3.30 -6.01
N ARG A 84 -4.16 2.19 -5.56
CA ARG A 84 -3.04 2.22 -4.62
C ARG A 84 -1.78 2.78 -5.28
N ASN A 85 -1.54 2.45 -6.54
CA ASN A 85 -0.42 3.01 -7.29
C ASN A 85 -0.56 4.52 -7.46
N GLN A 86 -1.76 5.01 -7.77
CA GLN A 86 -2.04 6.46 -7.80
C GLN A 86 -1.79 7.13 -6.45
N GLN A 87 -2.24 6.53 -5.34
CA GLN A 87 -1.99 7.05 -4.00
C GLN A 87 -0.49 7.10 -3.65
N ILE A 88 0.27 6.07 -4.05
CA ILE A 88 1.72 6.04 -3.85
C ILE A 88 2.39 7.19 -4.62
N THR A 89 2.06 7.36 -5.90
CA THR A 89 2.60 8.46 -6.72
C THR A 89 2.25 9.83 -6.12
N GLU A 90 1.03 10.01 -5.62
CA GLU A 90 0.62 11.26 -4.97
C GLU A 90 1.40 11.51 -3.66
N LEU A 91 1.62 10.47 -2.86
CA LEU A 91 2.41 10.58 -1.63
C LEU A 91 3.89 10.88 -1.92
N GLU A 92 4.46 10.28 -2.97
CA GLU A 92 5.82 10.56 -3.42
C GLU A 92 5.97 12.01 -3.87
N ASP A 93 5.02 12.52 -4.66
CA ASP A 93 5.03 13.93 -5.12
C ASP A 93 4.91 14.91 -3.94
N ARG A 94 3.98 14.64 -3.00
CA ARG A 94 3.83 15.45 -1.77
C ARG A 94 5.09 15.43 -0.93
N ASN A 95 5.75 14.28 -0.78
CA ASN A 95 6.99 14.15 -0.01
C ASN A 95 8.13 14.93 -0.68
N SER A 96 8.28 14.79 -2.00
CA SER A 96 9.25 15.56 -2.80
C SER A 96 9.05 17.07 -2.60
N LYS A 97 7.81 17.55 -2.73
CA LYS A 97 7.46 18.96 -2.54
C LYS A 97 7.72 19.45 -1.11
N LEU A 98 7.41 18.64 -0.09
CA LEU A 98 7.71 18.97 1.31
C LEU A 98 9.21 19.07 1.55
N ASN A 99 10.02 18.17 0.97
CA ASN A 99 11.48 18.23 1.08
C ASN A 99 12.04 19.48 0.39
N GLU A 100 11.51 19.85 -0.78
CA GLU A 100 11.88 21.08 -1.47
C GLU A 100 11.56 22.30 -0.61
N GLN A 101 10.33 22.40 -0.09
CA GLN A 101 9.91 23.50 0.79
C GLN A 101 10.79 23.59 2.04
N LEU A 102 11.14 22.45 2.64
CA LEU A 102 12.01 22.39 3.80
C LEU A 102 13.42 22.87 3.47
N SER A 103 13.96 22.48 2.31
CA SER A 103 15.26 22.95 1.81
C SER A 103 15.26 24.46 1.56
N THR A 104 14.20 24.99 0.92
CA THR A 104 14.04 26.43 0.69
C THR A 104 13.96 27.20 2.01
N ALA A 105 13.11 26.76 2.95
CA ALA A 105 12.97 27.40 4.26
C ALA A 105 14.28 27.40 5.05
N GLN A 106 15.05 26.30 5.00
CA GLN A 106 16.38 26.24 5.60
C GLN A 106 17.36 27.20 4.95
N THR A 107 17.31 27.35 3.62
CA THR A 107 18.17 28.28 2.88
C THR A 107 17.83 29.72 3.23
N GLU A 108 16.55 30.06 3.26
CA GLU A 108 16.04 31.37 3.67
C GLU A 108 16.48 31.71 5.11
N ILE A 109 16.34 30.77 6.06
CA ILE A 109 16.83 30.96 7.44
C ILE A 109 18.33 31.26 7.45
N ARG A 110 19.14 30.54 6.65
CA ARG A 110 20.60 30.79 6.58
C ARG A 110 20.89 32.18 6.00
N GLU A 111 20.18 32.58 4.96
CA GLU A 111 20.32 33.89 4.33
C GLU A 111 19.93 35.03 5.29
N LEU A 112 18.78 34.90 5.98
CA LEU A 112 18.36 35.89 6.98
C LEU A 112 19.36 35.98 8.14
N ARG A 113 19.90 34.84 8.61
CA ARG A 113 20.95 34.85 9.63
C ARG A 113 22.20 35.58 9.15
N ALA A 114 22.66 35.33 7.92
CA ALA A 114 23.80 36.01 7.34
C ALA A 114 23.56 37.53 7.22
N LYS A 115 22.35 37.96 6.81
CA LYS A 115 21.97 39.38 6.76
C LYS A 115 21.94 40.03 8.15
N ILE A 116 21.49 39.31 9.18
CA ILE A 116 21.49 39.82 10.56
C ILE A 116 22.92 39.97 11.08
N ASP A 117 23.81 39.04 10.76
CA ASP A 117 25.22 39.10 11.18
C ASP A 117 25.93 40.30 10.54
N THR A 118 25.79 40.48 9.22
CA THR A 118 26.40 41.60 8.50
C THR A 118 25.86 42.96 8.95
N GLN A 119 24.54 43.06 9.20
CA GLN A 119 23.94 44.31 9.67
C GLN A 119 24.37 44.69 11.09
N LYS A 120 24.59 43.70 11.97
CA LYS A 120 25.05 43.96 13.34
C LYS A 120 26.47 44.51 13.34
N ASP A 121 27.35 43.95 12.52
CA ASP A 121 28.74 44.39 12.44
C ASP A 121 28.84 45.83 11.91
N ASP A 122 28.06 46.19 10.89
CA ASP A 122 28.01 47.57 10.36
C ASP A 122 27.45 48.59 11.36
N LEU A 123 26.41 48.21 12.11
CA LEU A 123 25.81 49.09 13.13
C LEU A 123 26.79 49.33 14.29
N LEU A 124 27.40 48.26 14.81
CA LEU A 124 28.40 48.35 15.88
C LEU A 124 29.58 49.22 15.47
N MET A 125 30.10 49.03 14.25
CA MET A 125 31.24 49.79 13.74
C MET A 125 30.92 51.30 13.62
N ARG A 126 29.72 51.67 13.14
CA ARG A 126 29.30 53.08 13.02
C ARG A 126 29.22 53.78 14.37
N TRP A 127 28.54 53.19 15.35
CA TRP A 127 28.39 53.81 16.68
C TRP A 127 29.71 53.87 17.43
N PHE A 128 30.56 52.84 17.30
CA PHE A 128 31.92 52.85 17.84
C PHE A 128 32.78 53.96 17.24
N MET A 129 32.73 54.14 15.91
CA MET A 129 33.47 55.21 15.22
C MET A 129 33.02 56.61 15.65
N TYR A 130 31.71 56.85 15.79
CA TYR A 130 31.19 58.13 16.28
C TYR A 130 31.58 58.39 17.75
N GLY A 131 31.47 57.38 18.62
CA GLY A 131 31.89 57.50 20.02
C GLY A 131 33.40 57.74 20.17
N GLY A 132 34.22 57.00 19.42
CA GLY A 132 35.67 57.13 19.40
C GLY A 132 36.15 58.48 18.86
N MET A 133 35.53 58.98 17.79
CA MET A 133 35.85 60.30 17.23
C MET A 133 35.53 61.43 18.23
N VAL A 134 34.34 61.41 18.83
CA VAL A 134 33.94 62.43 19.81
C VAL A 134 34.83 62.38 21.05
N ALA A 135 35.13 61.19 21.57
CA ALA A 135 36.04 61.01 22.71
C ALA A 135 37.46 61.51 22.40
N GLY A 136 37.97 61.22 21.20
CA GLY A 136 39.29 61.68 20.75
C GLY A 136 39.38 63.20 20.64
N VAL A 137 38.39 63.84 20.00
CA VAL A 137 38.33 65.31 19.91
C VAL A 137 38.16 65.95 21.28
N GLY A 138 37.29 65.39 22.14
CA GLY A 138 37.08 65.88 23.50
C GLY A 138 38.36 65.82 24.35
N LEU A 139 39.14 64.75 24.23
CA LEU A 139 40.42 64.59 24.92
C LEU A 139 41.48 65.57 24.39
N LEU A 140 41.59 65.72 23.07
CA LEU A 140 42.51 66.69 22.46
C LEU A 140 42.18 68.11 22.90
N LEU A 141 40.91 68.52 22.83
CA LEU A 141 40.49 69.85 23.28
C LEU A 141 40.70 70.02 24.79
N GLY A 142 40.36 69.02 25.60
CA GLY A 142 40.56 69.05 27.05
C GLY A 142 42.03 69.21 27.46
N LEU A 143 42.96 68.67 26.68
CA LEU A 143 44.40 68.81 26.93
C LEU A 143 44.99 70.12 26.38
N VAL A 144 44.49 70.60 25.24
CA VAL A 144 45.04 71.77 24.54
C VAL A 144 44.46 73.10 25.06
N LEU A 145 43.16 73.17 25.38
CA LEU A 145 42.52 74.39 25.89
C LEU A 145 43.21 75.01 27.13
N PRO A 146 43.63 74.24 28.14
CA PRO A 146 44.32 74.78 29.33
C PRO A 146 45.64 75.47 29.00
N HIS A 147 46.28 75.10 27.90
CA HIS A 147 47.59 75.60 27.52
C HIS A 147 47.53 76.88 26.67
N ILE A 148 46.43 77.08 25.92
CA ILE A 148 46.27 78.23 25.02
C ILE A 148 45.49 79.37 25.69
N ILE A 149 44.58 79.08 26.63
CA ILE A 149 43.76 80.11 27.28
C ILE A 149 44.50 80.67 28.51
N PRO A 150 44.99 81.93 28.48
CA PRO A 150 45.65 82.53 29.64
C PRO A 150 44.65 82.70 30.80
N ARG A 151 44.98 82.06 31.93
CA ARG A 151 44.20 82.07 33.17
C ARG A 151 43.95 83.51 33.63
N ARG A 152 42.71 83.99 33.53
CA ARG A 152 42.30 85.28 34.12
C ARG A 152 42.46 85.20 35.64
N ARG A 153 43.45 85.93 36.19
CA ARG A 153 43.64 86.12 37.62
C ARG A 153 42.41 86.84 38.18
N LYS A 154 41.68 86.21 39.12
CA LYS A 154 40.72 86.92 39.98
C LYS A 154 41.53 87.83 40.90
N ARG A 155 41.36 89.15 40.75
CA ARG A 155 41.82 90.15 41.72
C ARG A 155 40.92 90.02 42.96
N HIS A 156 41.49 89.60 44.08
CA HIS A 156 40.85 89.79 45.38
C HIS A 156 41.04 91.26 45.74
N ASN A 157 39.94 91.99 45.87
CA ASN A 157 39.93 93.36 46.38
C ASN A 157 40.13 93.30 47.89
N GLY A 158 41.35 93.57 48.38
CA GLY A 158 41.62 93.84 49.78
C GLY A 158 41.81 95.34 49.98
N TRP A 159 40.95 95.96 50.79
CA TRP A 159 41.02 97.36 51.20
C TRP A 159 42.05 97.56 52.32
N ALA A 160 42.95 98.53 52.17
CA ALA A 160 43.57 99.38 53.20
C ALA A 160 44.40 100.48 52.49
#